data_AF-A0A1F5DBK7-F1
#
_entry.id   AF-A0A1F5DBK7-F1
#
_cell.length_a   1.000
_cell.length_b   1.000
_cell.length_c   1.000
_cell.angle_alpha   90.00
_cell.angle_beta   90.00
_cell.angle_gamma   90.00
#
_symmetry.space_group_name_H-M   'P 1'
#
loop_
_entity.id
_entity.type
_entity.pdbx_description
1 polymer ?
#
loop_
_entity_poly.entity_id
_entity_poly.type
_entity_poly.pdbx_seq_one_letter_code
_entity_poly.pdbx_strand_id
1 'polypeptide(L)'
;MFNPFNFNSNQEIKNQIPINNYDTEGTNTFYKILGASLLVCMNNQKSTKFPKSINLIKHTTSSFENQLETRLCDTQYLASKDLLSSRLLKRKHYNYGAYLAALTSLPILSNSAQNKDILSSMIAKTSAISSIKILDNIHDKLVDKKDAVKSQRKHLKAFTNDNYYIENNLNFIAKAENSCMNMARWTFESVKKGLNDDSESLRIYRKDFADYIEGQIRSMDEKSNRTRNLPTIQEYIKKVNEKSVGKIWVDIDFCFLEKALGQLDKNNLQNILLIREAADYFFKGCNLYDDIADLEEDLNLGIYNSVPLLALDRGKINHSDLNIGKTKLMEMLKRKGSIDEALQLADLIFLKGFEPLNKAKELNDVADIDALIFGAKILRMFAIRKWAFHQPSLDTMFKTALSLGSLRLYHIPDKIAAYSIYS
;
A
#
# COMPACT_ATOMS: atom_id res chain seq x y z
N MET A 1 26.32 33.93 42.12
CA MET A 1 24.85 34.01 41.98
C MET A 1 24.43 33.13 40.80
N PHE A 2 23.31 32.45 40.98
CA PHE A 2 22.92 31.20 40.33
C PHE A 2 22.72 31.24 38.80
N ASN A 3 23.12 30.15 38.14
CA ASN A 3 22.54 29.63 36.90
C ASN A 3 21.47 28.59 37.35
N PRO A 4 20.27 28.46 36.71
CA PRO A 4 20.20 27.80 35.40
C PRO A 4 19.01 28.22 34.50
N PHE A 5 19.29 28.67 33.28
CA PHE A 5 18.37 28.46 32.14
C PHE A 5 18.84 27.23 31.36
N ASN A 6 18.35 26.08 31.79
CA ASN A 6 18.50 24.80 31.10
C ASN A 6 17.15 24.54 30.40
N PHE A 7 17.02 24.93 29.13
CA PHE A 7 15.81 24.65 28.35
C PHE A 7 15.80 23.17 27.97
N ASN A 8 15.21 22.37 28.85
CA ASN A 8 14.91 20.97 28.66
C ASN A 8 13.64 20.85 27.79
N SER A 9 13.74 21.02 26.47
CA SER A 9 12.61 20.78 25.55
C SER A 9 12.43 19.31 25.15
N ASN A 10 13.20 18.38 25.77
CA ASN A 10 13.14 16.94 25.52
C ASN A 10 12.21 16.15 26.47
N GLN A 11 11.42 16.83 27.34
CA GLN A 11 10.59 16.14 28.34
C GLN A 11 9.07 16.34 28.24
N GLU A 12 8.55 17.29 27.45
CA GLU A 12 7.11 17.56 27.42
C GLU A 12 6.32 16.81 26.32
N ILE A 13 6.97 16.03 25.46
CA ILE A 13 6.27 15.18 24.45
C ILE A 13 6.04 13.74 24.97
N LYS A 14 6.50 13.40 26.18
CA LYS A 14 6.48 12.00 26.67
C LYS A 14 5.27 11.58 27.51
N ASN A 15 4.39 12.50 27.91
CA ASN A 15 3.28 12.18 28.79
C ASN A 15 1.94 12.61 28.20
N GLN A 16 1.36 11.76 27.36
CA GLN A 16 -0.09 11.55 27.16
C GLN A 16 -0.30 10.69 25.91
N ILE A 17 -0.20 9.37 26.05
CA ILE A 17 -0.88 8.29 25.30
C ILE A 17 -0.34 6.98 25.92
N PRO A 18 -1.19 6.04 26.39
CA PRO A 18 -0.71 4.79 26.96
C PRO A 18 0.14 4.02 25.94
N ILE A 19 1.39 3.72 26.32
CA ILE A 19 2.44 3.15 25.45
C ILE A 19 2.21 1.67 25.07
N ASN A 20 1.21 0.97 25.62
CA ASN A 20 1.25 -0.50 25.62
C ASN A 20 0.47 -1.27 24.54
N ASN A 21 -0.33 -0.66 23.65
CA ASN A 21 -1.17 -1.45 22.70
C ASN A 21 -0.93 -1.24 21.19
N TYR A 22 -0.16 -0.25 20.75
CA TYR A 22 -0.01 0.04 19.31
C TYR A 22 1.28 -0.49 18.66
N ASP A 23 2.34 -0.77 19.44
CA ASP A 23 3.59 -1.37 18.92
C ASP A 23 3.48 -2.89 18.65
N THR A 24 2.40 -3.52 19.12
CA THR A 24 2.10 -4.95 18.92
C THR A 24 1.14 -5.21 17.75
N GLU A 25 0.53 -4.17 17.18
CA GLU A 25 -0.39 -4.29 16.06
C GLU A 25 0.36 -4.75 14.81
N GLY A 26 0.03 -5.95 14.32
CA GLY A 26 0.70 -6.58 13.17
C GLY A 26 1.97 -7.36 13.47
N THR A 27 2.41 -7.38 14.73
CA THR A 27 3.61 -8.12 15.17
C THR A 27 3.32 -9.08 16.32
N ASN A 28 2.10 -9.06 16.88
CA ASN A 28 1.66 -9.98 17.91
C ASN A 28 1.52 -11.44 17.42
N THR A 29 1.43 -12.37 18.38
CA THR A 29 1.33 -13.81 18.13
C THR A 29 0.12 -14.18 17.26
N PHE A 30 -1.01 -13.49 17.43
CA PHE A 30 -2.22 -13.74 16.64
C PHE A 30 -2.00 -13.44 15.15
N TYR A 31 -1.39 -12.30 14.80
CA TYR A 31 -1.04 -11.98 13.42
C TYR A 31 -0.03 -12.97 12.83
N LYS A 32 0.93 -13.45 13.64
CA LYS A 32 1.88 -14.49 13.21
C LYS A 32 1.19 -15.82 12.92
N ILE A 33 0.24 -16.23 13.76
CA ILE A 33 -0.55 -17.47 13.56
C ILE A 33 -1.43 -17.35 12.32
N LEU A 34 -2.13 -16.22 12.13
CA LEU A 34 -2.93 -15.96 10.94
C LEU A 34 -2.06 -15.97 9.67
N GLY A 35 -0.92 -15.25 9.69
CA GLY A 35 0.03 -15.23 8.58
C GLY A 35 0.53 -16.63 8.23
N ALA A 36 0.90 -17.44 9.23
CA ALA A 36 1.31 -18.82 9.03
C ALA A 36 0.18 -19.69 8.46
N SER A 37 -1.04 -19.54 8.99
CA SER A 37 -2.22 -20.28 8.51
C SER A 37 -2.53 -19.98 7.04
N LEU A 38 -2.41 -18.71 6.64
CA LEU A 38 -2.58 -18.30 5.25
C LEU A 38 -1.52 -18.91 4.34
N LEU A 39 -0.25 -18.90 4.77
CA LEU A 39 0.83 -19.55 4.03
C LEU A 39 0.62 -21.07 3.92
N VAL A 40 0.02 -21.72 4.92
CA VAL A 40 -0.35 -23.15 4.83
C VAL A 40 -1.41 -23.35 3.75
N CYS A 41 -2.43 -22.49 3.68
CA CYS A 41 -3.43 -22.55 2.62
C CYS A 41 -2.81 -22.33 1.22
N MET A 42 -1.75 -21.51 1.11
CA MET A 42 -0.99 -21.31 -0.14
C MET A 42 -0.18 -22.52 -0.58
N ASN A 43 0.09 -23.49 0.31
CA ASN A 43 0.97 -24.62 0.02
C ASN A 43 0.47 -25.53 -1.12
N ASN A 44 -0.83 -25.44 -1.44
CA ASN A 44 -1.45 -26.17 -2.54
C ASN A 44 -0.96 -25.71 -3.91
N GLN A 45 -0.43 -24.48 -4.04
CA GLN A 45 0.10 -23.97 -5.30
C GLN A 45 1.58 -24.33 -5.49
N LYS A 46 2.04 -24.34 -6.74
CA LYS A 46 3.40 -24.79 -7.08
C LYS A 46 4.46 -23.78 -6.62
N SER A 47 4.20 -22.49 -6.84
CA SER A 47 5.14 -21.40 -6.55
C SER A 47 5.27 -21.05 -5.05
N THR A 48 4.24 -21.32 -4.24
CA THR A 48 4.11 -20.81 -2.86
C THR A 48 4.16 -21.92 -1.80
N LYS A 49 5.10 -22.86 -1.94
CA LYS A 49 5.32 -23.91 -0.92
C LYS A 49 5.65 -23.28 0.43
N PHE A 50 5.03 -23.79 1.49
CA PHE A 50 5.09 -23.18 2.82
C PHE A 50 6.54 -23.00 3.33
N PRO A 51 7.42 -24.03 3.32
CA PRO A 51 8.79 -23.89 3.83
C PRO A 51 9.61 -22.85 3.05
N LYS A 52 9.46 -22.83 1.71
CA LYS A 52 10.13 -21.86 0.84
C LYS A 52 9.66 -20.44 1.16
N SER A 53 8.34 -20.26 1.24
CA SER A 53 7.72 -18.94 1.43
C SER A 53 8.09 -18.34 2.78
N ILE A 54 7.98 -19.11 3.88
CA ILE A 54 8.29 -18.61 5.22
C ILE A 54 9.79 -18.27 5.38
N ASN A 55 10.68 -19.07 4.77
CA ASN A 55 12.11 -18.79 4.82
C ASN A 55 12.45 -17.51 4.06
N LEU A 56 11.90 -17.32 2.86
CA LEU A 56 12.08 -16.08 2.10
C LEU A 56 11.54 -14.87 2.85
N ILE A 57 10.36 -14.94 3.46
CA ILE A 57 9.81 -13.85 4.27
C ILE A 57 10.75 -13.49 5.43
N LYS A 58 11.24 -14.49 6.18
CA LYS A 58 12.19 -14.26 7.29
C LYS A 58 13.47 -13.60 6.78
N HIS A 59 14.05 -14.13 5.70
CA HIS A 59 15.26 -13.56 5.11
C HIS A 59 15.04 -12.14 4.59
N THR A 60 13.91 -11.85 3.93
CA THR A 60 13.56 -10.50 3.49
C THR A 60 13.50 -9.53 4.67
N THR A 61 12.79 -9.89 5.75
CA THR A 61 12.71 -9.03 6.94
C THR A 61 14.09 -8.79 7.55
N SER A 62 14.87 -9.85 7.81
CA SER A 62 16.20 -9.71 8.43
C SER A 62 17.18 -8.94 7.55
N SER A 63 17.16 -9.18 6.23
CA SER A 63 18.00 -8.43 5.28
C SER A 63 17.59 -6.96 5.19
N PHE A 64 16.29 -6.65 5.25
CA PHE A 64 15.81 -5.28 5.27
C PHE A 64 16.21 -4.56 6.57
N GLU A 65 16.04 -5.20 7.73
CA GLU A 65 16.49 -4.65 9.02
C GLU A 65 18.00 -4.38 9.03
N ASN A 66 18.80 -5.31 8.49
CA ASN A 66 20.23 -5.09 8.33
C ASN A 66 20.57 -3.91 7.39
N GLN A 67 19.81 -3.72 6.29
CA GLN A 67 19.99 -2.54 5.43
C GLN A 67 19.65 -1.24 6.15
N LEU A 68 18.60 -1.23 6.98
CA LEU A 68 18.24 -0.06 7.80
C LEU A 68 19.38 0.33 8.74
N GLU A 69 20.01 -0.64 9.39
CA GLU A 69 21.10 -0.38 10.34
C GLU A 69 22.40 0.05 9.64
N THR A 70 22.73 -0.60 8.53
CA THR A 70 24.03 -0.39 7.85
C THR A 70 24.03 0.77 6.87
N ARG A 71 22.89 1.08 6.23
CA ARG A 71 22.81 2.12 5.18
C ARG A 71 22.23 3.44 5.67
N LEU A 72 21.74 3.52 6.92
CA LEU A 72 21.27 4.76 7.57
C LEU A 72 22.16 5.19 8.75
N CYS A 73 23.43 4.79 8.75
CA CYS A 73 24.38 5.11 9.82
C CYS A 73 25.06 6.48 9.67
N ASP A 74 24.99 7.09 8.48
CA ASP A 74 25.57 8.41 8.22
C ASP A 74 24.74 9.54 8.87
N THR A 75 25.43 10.58 9.31
CA THR A 75 24.90 11.84 9.84
C THR A 75 23.84 12.51 8.95
N GLN A 76 23.84 12.31 7.64
CA GLN A 76 22.85 12.88 6.72
C GLN A 76 21.48 12.17 6.76
N TYR A 77 21.38 11.03 7.44
CA TYR A 77 20.16 10.24 7.60
C TYR A 77 19.63 10.31 9.03
N LEU A 78 18.34 10.02 9.18
CA LEU A 78 17.77 9.66 10.47
C LEU A 78 17.93 8.15 10.67
N ALA A 79 18.58 7.75 11.77
CA ALA A 79 18.87 6.35 12.05
C ALA A 79 17.58 5.53 12.22
N SER A 80 17.67 4.22 11.97
CA SER A 80 16.52 3.30 12.05
C SER A 80 15.82 3.34 13.41
N LYS A 81 16.58 3.42 14.51
CA LYS A 81 16.06 3.56 15.88
C LYS A 81 15.25 4.83 16.07
N ASP A 82 15.68 5.94 15.47
CA ASP A 82 15.01 7.23 15.59
C ASP A 82 13.76 7.30 14.69
N LEU A 83 13.79 6.68 13.51
CA LEU A 83 12.59 6.51 12.68
C LEU A 83 11.50 5.71 13.42
N LEU A 84 11.90 4.65 14.13
CA LEU A 84 10.98 3.83 14.94
C LEU A 84 10.46 4.59 16.16
N SER A 85 11.34 5.23 16.94
CA SER A 85 10.96 5.95 18.16
C SER A 85 10.07 7.17 17.89
N SER A 86 10.28 7.85 16.76
CA SER A 86 9.45 8.97 16.29
C SER A 86 8.18 8.54 15.55
N ARG A 87 7.94 7.23 15.45
CA ARG A 87 6.81 6.58 14.76
C ARG A 87 6.67 6.93 13.28
N LEU A 88 7.74 7.43 12.65
CA LEU A 88 7.80 7.64 11.20
C LEU A 88 7.91 6.31 10.45
N LEU A 89 8.64 5.34 11.03
CA LEU A 89 8.63 3.95 10.63
C LEU A 89 7.96 3.11 11.71
N LYS A 90 7.16 2.12 11.32
CA LYS A 90 6.58 1.12 12.24
C LYS A 90 7.01 -0.27 11.80
N ARG A 91 7.28 -1.17 12.75
CA ARG A 91 7.70 -2.56 12.43
C ARG A 91 6.71 -3.30 11.53
N LYS A 92 5.42 -2.97 11.66
CA LYS A 92 4.38 -3.55 10.80
C LYS A 92 4.54 -3.19 9.33
N HIS A 93 5.11 -2.03 8.97
CA HIS A 93 5.25 -1.61 7.57
C HIS A 93 6.10 -2.61 6.76
N TYR A 94 7.28 -2.96 7.26
CA TYR A 94 8.17 -3.86 6.52
C TYR A 94 7.85 -5.34 6.75
N ASN A 95 7.30 -5.73 7.90
CA ASN A 95 6.82 -7.10 8.09
C ASN A 95 5.66 -7.41 7.15
N TYR A 96 4.65 -6.54 7.08
CA TYR A 96 3.56 -6.70 6.11
C TYR A 96 4.06 -6.58 4.68
N GLY A 97 5.00 -5.67 4.40
CA GLY A 97 5.67 -5.58 3.11
C GLY A 97 6.28 -6.91 2.65
N ALA A 98 7.02 -7.59 3.53
CA ALA A 98 7.64 -8.88 3.22
C ALA A 98 6.59 -9.99 2.96
N TYR A 99 5.52 -10.06 3.77
CA TYR A 99 4.44 -11.02 3.54
C TYR A 99 3.71 -10.77 2.22
N LEU A 100 3.30 -9.52 1.94
CA LEU A 100 2.63 -9.17 0.69
C LEU A 100 3.56 -9.36 -0.51
N ALA A 101 4.86 -9.14 -0.34
CA ALA A 101 5.83 -9.37 -1.42
C ALA A 101 5.87 -10.86 -1.75
N ALA A 102 5.86 -11.75 -0.75
CA ALA A 102 5.76 -13.18 -1.00
C ALA A 102 4.49 -13.58 -1.77
N LEU A 103 3.34 -12.92 -1.54
CA LEU A 103 2.09 -13.20 -2.25
C LEU A 103 2.13 -12.87 -3.75
N THR A 104 3.11 -12.09 -4.20
CA THR A 104 3.20 -11.60 -5.59
C THR A 104 4.49 -12.02 -6.26
N SER A 105 5.63 -11.81 -5.62
CA SER A 105 6.95 -12.18 -6.12
C SER A 105 7.12 -13.68 -6.31
N LEU A 106 6.60 -14.52 -5.41
CA LEU A 106 6.72 -15.97 -5.57
C LEU A 106 5.93 -16.46 -6.79
N PRO A 107 4.63 -16.13 -6.96
CA PRO A 107 3.89 -16.51 -8.15
C PRO A 107 4.48 -15.97 -9.46
N ILE A 108 4.95 -14.73 -9.48
CA ILE A 108 5.46 -14.10 -10.72
C ILE A 108 6.84 -14.66 -11.11
N LEU A 109 7.71 -14.94 -10.13
CA LEU A 109 9.12 -15.21 -10.41
C LEU A 109 9.54 -16.67 -10.29
N SER A 110 8.78 -17.53 -9.61
CA SER A 110 9.25 -18.90 -9.29
C SER A 110 9.48 -19.79 -10.51
N ASN A 111 8.89 -19.49 -11.67
CA ASN A 111 9.07 -20.28 -12.89
C ASN A 111 10.35 -19.89 -13.65
N SER A 112 10.83 -18.65 -13.48
CA SER A 112 11.87 -18.08 -14.35
C SER A 112 13.11 -17.62 -13.58
N ALA A 113 12.97 -17.16 -12.34
CA ALA A 113 14.05 -16.54 -11.58
C ALA A 113 14.61 -17.44 -10.47
N GLN A 114 15.87 -17.22 -10.11
CA GLN A 114 16.49 -17.91 -8.98
C GLN A 114 16.02 -17.34 -7.65
N ASN A 115 16.08 -18.15 -6.58
CA ASN A 115 15.66 -17.71 -5.23
C ASN A 115 16.35 -16.42 -4.76
N LYS A 116 17.60 -16.17 -5.19
CA LYS A 116 18.34 -14.94 -4.86
C LYS A 116 17.68 -13.69 -5.48
N ASP A 117 17.11 -13.84 -6.68
CA ASP A 117 16.48 -12.75 -7.42
C ASP A 117 15.06 -12.51 -6.87
N ILE A 118 14.36 -13.59 -6.51
CA ILE A 118 13.09 -13.52 -5.77
C ILE A 118 13.28 -12.78 -4.44
N LEU A 119 14.30 -13.16 -3.66
CA LEU A 119 14.62 -12.50 -2.39
C LEU A 119 14.93 -11.01 -2.59
N SER A 120 15.70 -10.69 -3.64
CA SER A 120 16.06 -9.32 -3.99
C SER A 120 14.83 -8.49 -4.39
N SER A 121 13.91 -9.07 -5.16
CA SER A 121 12.61 -8.44 -5.48
C SER A 121 11.80 -8.16 -4.21
N MET A 122 11.68 -9.15 -3.31
CA MET A 122 10.94 -8.99 -2.06
C MET A 122 11.54 -7.91 -1.15
N ILE A 123 12.87 -7.80 -1.07
CA ILE A 123 13.56 -6.73 -0.34
C ILE A 123 13.29 -5.37 -1.00
N ALA A 124 13.37 -5.28 -2.33
CA ALA A 124 13.08 -4.05 -3.07
C ALA A 124 11.63 -3.57 -2.81
N LYS A 125 10.63 -4.47 -2.88
CA LYS A 125 9.24 -4.13 -2.54
C LYS A 125 9.06 -3.68 -1.10
N THR A 126 9.71 -4.37 -0.17
CA THR A 126 9.66 -4.04 1.27
C THR A 126 10.27 -2.65 1.52
N SER A 127 11.35 -2.32 0.83
CA SER A 127 11.98 -1.01 0.87
C SER A 127 11.08 0.07 0.27
N ALA A 128 10.50 -0.18 -0.90
CA ALA A 128 9.59 0.74 -1.57
C ALA A 128 8.38 1.10 -0.71
N ILE A 129 7.67 0.11 -0.16
CA ILE A 129 6.48 0.39 0.66
C ILE A 129 6.84 1.04 2.01
N SER A 130 7.98 0.67 2.60
CA SER A 130 8.45 1.31 3.83
C SER A 130 8.79 2.77 3.59
N SER A 131 9.45 3.07 2.47
CA SER A 131 9.76 4.43 2.02
C SER A 131 8.47 5.24 1.83
N ILE A 132 7.50 4.73 1.06
CA ILE A 132 6.18 5.35 0.88
C ILE A 132 5.50 5.66 2.22
N LYS A 133 5.44 4.68 3.14
CA LYS A 133 4.80 4.87 4.45
C LYS A 133 5.53 5.85 5.35
N ILE A 134 6.85 5.93 5.28
CA ILE A 134 7.61 6.96 6.01
C ILE A 134 7.27 8.34 5.46
N LEU A 135 7.24 8.49 4.13
CA LEU A 135 6.91 9.77 3.51
C LEU A 135 5.49 10.23 3.84
N ASP A 136 4.51 9.31 3.81
CA ASP A 136 3.14 9.58 4.25
C ASP A 136 3.13 10.14 5.69
N ASN A 137 3.81 9.48 6.63
CA ASN A 137 3.90 9.93 8.03
C ASN A 137 4.67 11.25 8.20
N ILE A 138 5.59 11.59 7.29
CA ILE A 138 6.27 12.89 7.27
C ILE A 138 5.27 13.95 6.80
N HIS A 139 4.53 13.69 5.72
CA HIS A 139 3.55 14.63 5.18
C HIS A 139 2.41 14.94 6.16
N ASP A 140 1.99 13.97 6.98
CA ASP A 140 1.03 14.21 8.06
C ASP A 140 1.54 15.22 9.11
N LYS A 141 2.86 15.42 9.18
CA LYS A 141 3.52 16.40 10.06
C LYS A 141 3.91 17.70 9.34
N LEU A 142 3.87 17.73 8.00
CA LEU A 142 4.18 18.94 7.24
C LEU A 142 2.97 19.88 7.22
N VAL A 143 3.23 21.16 7.48
CA VAL A 143 2.20 22.20 7.46
C VAL A 143 2.04 22.82 6.07
N ASP A 144 3.12 22.92 5.28
CA ASP A 144 3.09 23.50 3.94
C ASP A 144 3.01 22.42 2.84
N LYS A 145 1.99 22.58 1.99
CA LYS A 145 1.79 21.79 0.77
C LYS A 145 2.97 21.88 -0.19
N LYS A 146 3.62 23.04 -0.32
CA LYS A 146 4.75 23.20 -1.25
C LYS A 146 5.91 22.27 -0.88
N ASP A 147 6.15 22.10 0.42
CA ASP A 147 7.16 21.18 0.92
C ASP A 147 6.78 19.73 0.63
N ALA A 148 5.53 19.33 0.87
CA ALA A 148 5.05 17.99 0.53
C ALA A 148 5.19 17.67 -0.97
N VAL A 149 4.86 18.61 -1.86
CA VAL A 149 5.04 18.45 -3.32
C VAL A 149 6.52 18.33 -3.68
N LYS A 150 7.40 19.12 -3.06
CA LYS A 150 8.84 19.03 -3.27
C LYS A 150 9.36 17.65 -2.83
N SER A 151 8.90 17.14 -1.70
CA SER A 151 9.31 15.84 -1.16
C SER A 151 8.82 14.69 -2.03
N GLN A 152 7.58 14.74 -2.56
CA GLN A 152 7.11 13.78 -3.56
C GLN A 152 7.94 13.79 -4.84
N ARG A 153 8.34 14.96 -5.35
CA ARG A 153 9.21 15.06 -6.53
C ARG A 153 10.61 14.50 -6.28
N LYS A 154 11.17 14.68 -5.09
CA LYS A 154 12.43 14.04 -4.69
C LYS A 154 12.27 12.52 -4.66
N HIS A 155 11.15 12.04 -4.13
CA HIS A 155 10.82 10.62 -4.05
C HIS A 155 10.75 9.96 -5.42
N LEU A 156 10.07 10.61 -6.38
CA LEU A 156 10.06 10.17 -7.77
C LEU A 156 11.48 10.03 -8.32
N LYS A 157 12.33 11.04 -8.12
CA LYS A 157 13.72 11.01 -8.61
C LYS A 157 14.52 9.88 -7.95
N ALA A 158 14.34 9.65 -6.66
CA ALA A 158 15.02 8.56 -5.95
C ALA A 158 14.64 7.18 -6.52
N PHE A 159 13.36 7.00 -6.88
CA PHE A 159 12.85 5.76 -7.47
C PHE A 159 13.18 5.54 -8.93
N THR A 160 13.54 6.57 -9.72
CA THR A 160 13.54 6.46 -11.19
C THR A 160 14.82 6.93 -11.86
N ASN A 161 15.56 7.83 -11.22
CA ASN A 161 16.61 8.60 -11.87
C ASN A 161 17.98 8.03 -11.56
N ASP A 162 18.84 7.85 -12.57
CA ASP A 162 20.13 7.18 -12.38
C ASP A 162 21.09 7.96 -11.47
N ASN A 163 21.12 9.28 -11.62
CA ASN A 163 21.99 10.19 -10.90
C ASN A 163 21.22 10.96 -9.82
N TYR A 164 20.71 10.24 -8.82
CA TYR A 164 20.05 10.84 -7.65
C TYR A 164 21.06 11.06 -6.52
N TYR A 165 21.08 12.28 -5.97
CA TYR A 165 21.93 12.65 -4.85
C TYR A 165 21.08 13.09 -3.66
N ILE A 166 21.54 12.74 -2.47
CA ILE A 166 20.88 13.09 -1.22
C ILE A 166 21.38 14.45 -0.75
N GLU A 167 20.45 15.32 -0.37
CA GLU A 167 20.77 16.67 0.10
C GLU A 167 21.41 16.60 1.48
N ASN A 168 22.51 17.34 1.68
CA ASN A 168 23.15 17.43 2.99
C ASN A 168 22.41 18.46 3.86
N ASN A 169 21.35 18.02 4.54
CA ASN A 169 20.56 18.82 5.46
C ASN A 169 20.45 18.11 6.81
N LEU A 170 20.77 18.83 7.88
CA LEU A 170 20.92 18.26 9.22
C LEU A 170 19.68 18.42 10.11
N ASN A 171 18.60 19.04 9.62
CA ASN A 171 17.36 19.12 10.40
C ASN A 171 16.65 17.74 10.46
N PHE A 172 15.91 17.49 11.53
CA PHE A 172 15.32 16.17 11.81
C PHE A 172 14.41 15.66 10.68
N ILE A 173 13.54 16.53 10.14
CA ILE A 173 12.59 16.16 9.08
C ILE A 173 13.33 15.87 7.79
N ALA A 174 14.29 16.70 7.40
CA ALA A 174 15.10 16.49 6.21
C ALA A 174 15.95 15.22 6.30
N LYS A 175 16.50 14.90 7.48
CA LYS A 175 17.18 13.61 7.73
C LYS A 175 16.21 12.44 7.58
N ALA A 176 14.98 12.55 8.06
CA ALA A 176 13.96 11.52 7.89
C ALA A 176 13.56 11.35 6.42
N GLU A 177 13.39 12.46 5.69
CA GLU A 177 13.19 12.44 4.24
C GLU A 177 14.37 11.78 3.53
N ASN A 178 15.61 12.12 3.88
CA ASN A 178 16.80 11.50 3.31
C ASN A 178 16.83 9.99 3.54
N SER A 179 16.46 9.51 4.73
CA SER A 179 16.32 8.07 5.00
C SER A 179 15.26 7.42 4.10
N CYS A 180 14.12 8.08 3.93
CA CYS A 180 13.06 7.66 3.01
C CYS A 180 13.57 7.57 1.56
N MET A 181 14.23 8.62 1.07
CA MET A 181 14.78 8.67 -0.29
C MET A 181 15.87 7.61 -0.51
N ASN A 182 16.68 7.32 0.51
CA ASN A 182 17.68 6.27 0.45
C ASN A 182 17.02 4.89 0.30
N MET A 183 15.94 4.60 1.02
CA MET A 183 15.16 3.35 0.81
C MET A 183 14.58 3.27 -0.61
N ALA A 184 14.00 4.36 -1.12
CA ALA A 184 13.54 4.42 -2.51
C ALA A 184 14.68 4.14 -3.50
N ARG A 185 15.88 4.65 -3.19
CA ARG A 185 17.08 4.39 -3.98
C ARG A 185 17.49 2.92 -3.96
N TRP A 186 17.43 2.24 -2.82
CA TRP A 186 17.74 0.80 -2.74
C TRP A 186 16.82 -0.02 -3.63
N THR A 187 15.55 0.38 -3.71
CA THR A 187 14.56 -0.22 -4.64
C THR A 187 15.03 -0.04 -6.07
N PHE A 188 15.29 1.20 -6.49
CA PHE A 188 15.68 1.50 -7.87
C PHE A 188 16.99 0.80 -8.28
N GLU A 189 18.00 0.83 -7.42
CA GLU A 189 19.27 0.13 -7.64
C GLU A 189 19.06 -1.37 -7.83
N SER A 190 18.17 -1.96 -7.02
CA SER A 190 17.85 -3.39 -7.11
C SER A 190 17.13 -3.73 -8.41
N VAL A 191 16.15 -2.93 -8.85
CA VAL A 191 15.42 -3.17 -10.11
C VAL A 191 16.28 -2.89 -11.33
N LYS A 192 17.10 -1.83 -11.35
CA LYS A 192 17.95 -1.51 -12.51
C LYS A 192 19.11 -2.49 -12.68
N LYS A 193 19.68 -3.01 -11.59
CA LYS A 193 20.87 -3.86 -11.65
C LYS A 193 20.69 -5.04 -12.60
N GLY A 194 21.46 -5.07 -13.68
CA GLY A 194 21.45 -6.15 -14.67
C GLY A 194 20.35 -6.06 -15.74
N LEU A 195 19.58 -4.97 -15.78
CA LEU A 195 18.73 -4.64 -16.93
C LEU A 195 19.49 -3.75 -17.93
N ASN A 196 19.15 -3.89 -19.20
CA ASN A 196 19.58 -2.97 -20.24
C ASN A 196 18.82 -1.63 -20.14
N ASP A 197 19.40 -0.55 -20.66
CA ASP A 197 18.76 0.77 -20.64
C ASP A 197 17.50 0.85 -21.52
N ASP A 198 17.34 -0.06 -22.48
CA ASP A 198 16.16 -0.23 -23.35
C ASP A 198 15.11 -1.21 -22.79
N SER A 199 15.27 -1.65 -21.54
CA SER A 199 14.33 -2.56 -20.88
C SER A 199 12.90 -2.01 -20.82
N GLU A 200 11.96 -2.83 -21.29
CA GLU A 200 10.56 -2.46 -21.36
C GLU A 200 9.92 -2.42 -19.96
N SER A 201 10.25 -3.37 -19.08
CA SER A 201 9.78 -3.37 -17.68
C SER A 201 10.32 -2.16 -16.92
N LEU A 202 11.57 -1.76 -17.15
CA LEU A 202 12.13 -0.56 -16.50
C LEU A 202 11.44 0.71 -16.98
N ARG A 203 11.13 0.80 -18.28
CA ARG A 203 10.37 1.92 -18.87
C ARG A 203 8.97 2.01 -18.26
N ILE A 204 8.28 0.89 -18.14
CA ILE A 204 6.95 0.79 -17.51
C ILE A 204 7.02 1.21 -16.04
N TYR A 205 7.93 0.62 -15.26
CA TYR A 205 8.17 0.94 -13.86
C TYR A 205 8.36 2.46 -13.64
N ARG A 206 9.20 3.10 -14.47
CA ARG A 206 9.47 4.55 -14.37
C ARG A 206 8.21 5.38 -14.63
N LYS A 207 7.44 5.02 -15.65
CA LYS A 207 6.18 5.69 -15.98
C LYS A 207 5.18 5.57 -14.84
N ASP A 208 4.99 4.37 -14.31
CA ASP A 208 3.99 4.11 -13.28
C ASP A 208 4.33 4.80 -11.95
N PHE A 209 5.62 4.91 -11.60
CA PHE A 209 6.02 5.76 -10.47
C PHE A 209 5.73 7.24 -10.71
N ALA A 210 5.88 7.75 -11.95
CA ALA A 210 5.52 9.12 -12.27
C ALA A 210 4.01 9.35 -12.15
N ASP A 211 3.20 8.42 -12.69
CA ASP A 211 1.73 8.47 -12.60
C ASP A 211 1.27 8.40 -11.13
N TYR A 212 1.87 7.52 -10.32
CA TYR A 212 1.61 7.41 -8.87
C TYR A 212 1.89 8.71 -8.13
N ILE A 213 3.08 9.31 -8.34
CA ILE A 213 3.48 10.55 -7.66
C ILE A 213 2.62 11.73 -8.09
N GLU A 214 2.26 11.82 -9.36
CA GLU A 214 1.32 12.83 -9.87
C GLU A 214 -0.06 12.67 -9.21
N GLY A 215 -0.56 11.43 -9.07
CA GLY A 215 -1.79 11.14 -8.32
C GLY A 215 -1.73 11.59 -6.86
N GLN A 216 -0.59 11.36 -6.18
CA GLN A 216 -0.36 11.83 -4.81
C GLN A 216 -0.40 13.37 -4.72
N ILE A 217 0.26 14.07 -5.65
CA ILE A 217 0.28 15.54 -5.70
C ILE A 217 -1.13 16.10 -5.92
N ARG A 218 -1.92 15.53 -6.84
CA ARG A 218 -3.31 15.95 -7.09
C ARG A 218 -4.19 15.74 -5.87
N SER A 219 -4.03 14.63 -5.14
CA SER A 219 -4.77 14.39 -3.89
C SER A 219 -4.45 15.43 -2.82
N MET A 220 -3.22 15.96 -2.77
CA MET A 220 -2.86 17.07 -1.89
C MET A 220 -3.54 18.39 -2.30
N ASP A 221 -3.70 18.64 -3.61
CA ASP A 221 -4.43 19.81 -4.11
C ASP A 221 -5.87 19.83 -3.58
N GLU A 222 -6.56 18.71 -3.67
CA GLU A 222 -7.92 18.55 -3.18
C GLU A 222 -8.03 18.71 -1.65
N LYS A 223 -7.09 18.11 -0.89
CA LYS A 223 -7.04 18.26 0.58
C LYS A 223 -6.75 19.68 1.04
N SER A 224 -6.02 20.48 0.25
CA SER A 224 -5.69 21.87 0.59
C SER A 224 -6.85 22.85 0.33
N ASN A 225 -7.73 22.53 -0.62
CA ASN A 225 -8.86 23.37 -1.03
C ASN A 225 -10.12 23.15 -0.17
N ARG A 226 -9.96 22.88 1.14
CA ARG A 226 -10.90 22.31 2.14
C ARG A 226 -12.39 22.73 2.16
N THR A 227 -12.90 23.57 1.28
CA THR A 227 -14.26 24.13 1.42
C THR A 227 -15.02 24.51 0.14
N ARG A 228 -14.49 24.41 -1.09
CA ARG A 228 -15.26 24.90 -2.26
C ARG A 228 -15.94 23.85 -3.14
N ASN A 229 -15.33 22.69 -3.40
CA ASN A 229 -15.95 21.63 -4.20
C ASN A 229 -15.49 20.26 -3.70
N LEU A 230 -16.37 19.52 -3.01
CA LEU A 230 -16.11 18.11 -2.70
C LEU A 230 -16.13 17.30 -4.00
N PRO A 231 -15.19 16.37 -4.22
CA PRO A 231 -15.24 15.51 -5.41
C PRO A 231 -16.48 14.63 -5.34
N THR A 232 -17.09 14.39 -6.50
CA THR A 232 -18.12 13.34 -6.62
C THR A 232 -17.50 11.96 -6.40
N ILE A 233 -18.31 10.94 -6.07
CA ILE A 233 -17.78 9.57 -5.92
C ILE A 233 -17.16 9.06 -7.23
N GLN A 234 -17.69 9.47 -8.39
CA GLN A 234 -17.16 9.13 -9.70
C GLN A 234 -15.78 9.74 -9.92
N GLU A 235 -15.58 11.00 -9.50
CA GLU A 235 -14.27 11.64 -9.53
C GLU A 235 -13.30 11.01 -8.52
N TYR A 236 -13.79 10.65 -7.34
CA TYR A 236 -13.00 9.96 -6.34
C TYR A 236 -12.43 8.64 -6.89
N ILE A 237 -13.28 7.80 -7.50
CA ILE A 237 -12.85 6.53 -8.10
C ILE A 237 -11.85 6.79 -9.24
N LYS A 238 -12.12 7.74 -10.13
CA LYS A 238 -11.30 7.99 -11.34
C LYS A 238 -10.00 8.75 -11.11
N LYS A 239 -9.91 9.54 -10.05
CA LYS A 239 -8.80 10.48 -9.83
C LYS A 239 -8.09 10.24 -8.51
N VAL A 240 -8.85 10.13 -7.41
CA VAL A 240 -8.26 9.99 -6.08
C VAL A 240 -7.77 8.56 -5.84
N ASN A 241 -8.52 7.57 -6.33
CA ASN A 241 -8.14 6.17 -6.18
C ASN A 241 -6.98 5.74 -7.10
N GLU A 242 -6.59 6.57 -8.07
CA GLU A 242 -5.43 6.34 -8.95
C GLU A 242 -4.08 6.45 -8.24
N LYS A 243 -4.04 6.97 -6.99
CA LYS A 243 -2.84 6.93 -6.13
C LYS A 243 -2.51 5.52 -5.62
N SER A 244 -3.12 4.49 -6.17
CA SER A 244 -2.89 3.08 -5.85
C SER A 244 -1.46 2.66 -6.15
N VAL A 245 -0.86 1.89 -5.24
CA VAL A 245 0.49 1.33 -5.43
C VAL A 245 0.49 0.03 -6.25
N GLY A 246 -0.68 -0.45 -6.69
CA GLY A 246 -0.83 -1.80 -7.24
C GLY A 246 0.06 -2.09 -8.45
N LYS A 247 0.14 -1.17 -9.41
CA LYS A 247 0.98 -1.35 -10.61
C LYS A 247 2.47 -1.29 -10.28
N ILE A 248 2.92 -0.22 -9.60
CA ILE A 248 4.33 -0.08 -9.17
C ILE A 248 4.80 -1.27 -8.31
N TRP A 249 3.88 -1.87 -7.55
CA TRP A 249 4.16 -3.03 -6.71
C TRP A 249 4.56 -4.24 -7.55
N VAL A 250 3.84 -4.56 -8.62
CA VAL A 250 4.15 -5.71 -9.49
C VAL A 250 5.21 -5.39 -10.53
N ASP A 251 5.37 -4.13 -10.94
CA ASP A 251 6.43 -3.68 -11.85
C ASP A 251 7.83 -3.97 -11.32
N ILE A 252 8.01 -3.94 -9.99
CA ILE A 252 9.25 -4.39 -9.35
C ILE A 252 9.54 -5.85 -9.72
N ASP A 253 8.56 -6.75 -9.63
CA ASP A 253 8.77 -8.15 -10.01
C ASP A 253 9.04 -8.28 -11.51
N PHE A 254 8.34 -7.53 -12.37
CA PHE A 254 8.54 -7.62 -13.81
C PHE A 254 9.93 -7.19 -14.26
N CYS A 255 10.53 -6.20 -13.57
CA CYS A 255 11.95 -5.90 -13.75
C CYS A 255 12.84 -7.11 -13.46
N PHE A 256 12.56 -7.91 -12.42
CA PHE A 256 13.33 -9.13 -12.14
C PHE A 256 12.99 -10.28 -13.09
N LEU A 257 11.75 -10.36 -13.56
CA LEU A 257 11.32 -11.36 -14.53
C LEU A 257 12.03 -11.17 -15.87
N GLU A 258 12.08 -9.93 -16.37
CA GLU A 258 12.77 -9.60 -17.62
C GLU A 258 14.27 -9.90 -17.53
N LYS A 259 14.93 -9.62 -16.40
CA LYS A 259 16.33 -10.05 -16.17
C LYS A 259 16.50 -11.56 -16.29
N ALA A 260 15.57 -12.32 -15.71
CA ALA A 260 15.64 -13.78 -15.70
C ALA A 260 15.40 -14.37 -17.09
N LEU A 261 14.56 -13.73 -17.89
CA LEU A 261 14.25 -14.13 -19.27
C LEU A 261 15.26 -13.57 -20.30
N GLY A 262 16.03 -12.54 -19.93
CA GLY A 262 16.93 -11.81 -20.81
C GLY A 262 16.22 -10.77 -21.69
N GLN A 263 15.06 -11.11 -22.25
CA GLN A 263 14.19 -10.20 -23.00
C GLN A 263 12.73 -10.66 -22.89
N LEU A 264 11.79 -9.71 -22.97
CA LEU A 264 10.37 -10.01 -23.05
C LEU A 264 9.93 -10.22 -24.51
N ASP A 265 9.43 -11.41 -24.83
CA ASP A 265 8.65 -11.61 -26.04
C ASP A 265 7.25 -10.96 -25.93
N LYS A 266 6.52 -10.94 -27.03
CA LYS A 266 5.18 -10.33 -27.12
C LYS A 266 4.16 -10.97 -26.16
N ASN A 267 4.23 -12.29 -25.96
CA ASN A 267 3.29 -13.00 -25.10
C ASN A 267 3.58 -12.72 -23.63
N ASN A 268 4.86 -12.69 -23.24
CA ASN A 268 5.31 -12.31 -21.90
C ASN A 268 4.90 -10.87 -21.59
N LEU A 269 5.11 -9.93 -22.52
CA LEU A 269 4.69 -8.55 -22.34
C LEU A 269 3.16 -8.46 -22.16
N GLN A 270 2.37 -9.14 -23.00
CA GLN A 270 0.92 -9.13 -22.87
C GLN A 270 0.45 -9.74 -21.54
N ASN A 271 1.07 -10.83 -21.09
CA ASN A 271 0.79 -11.46 -19.80
C ASN A 271 1.06 -10.48 -18.64
N ILE A 272 2.23 -9.84 -18.66
CA ILE A 272 2.62 -8.81 -17.69
C ILE A 272 1.60 -7.68 -17.65
N LEU A 273 1.17 -7.14 -18.80
CA LEU A 273 0.18 -6.06 -18.85
C LEU A 273 -1.16 -6.44 -18.22
N LEU A 274 -1.61 -7.69 -18.41
CA LEU A 274 -2.84 -8.19 -17.79
C LEU A 274 -2.71 -8.37 -16.28
N ILE A 275 -1.56 -8.87 -15.79
CA ILE A 275 -1.31 -8.96 -14.34
C ILE A 275 -1.25 -7.56 -13.72
N ARG A 276 -0.66 -6.58 -14.42
CA ARG A 276 -0.62 -5.17 -13.97
C ARG A 276 -2.01 -4.57 -13.86
N GLU A 277 -2.85 -4.80 -14.86
CA GLU A 277 -4.25 -4.38 -14.85
C GLU A 277 -5.01 -5.00 -13.66
N ALA A 278 -4.84 -6.30 -13.42
CA ALA A 278 -5.43 -6.97 -12.26
C ALA A 278 -4.95 -6.36 -10.93
N ALA A 279 -3.65 -6.14 -10.78
CA ALA A 279 -3.06 -5.56 -9.57
C ALA A 279 -3.61 -4.15 -9.29
N ASP A 280 -3.83 -3.34 -10.33
CA ASP A 280 -4.44 -2.03 -10.21
C ASP A 280 -5.84 -2.11 -9.59
N TYR A 281 -6.70 -2.99 -10.12
CA TYR A 281 -8.05 -3.23 -9.59
C TYR A 281 -8.04 -3.70 -8.13
N PHE A 282 -7.19 -4.67 -7.80
CA PHE A 282 -7.11 -5.21 -6.43
C PHE A 282 -6.73 -4.13 -5.43
N PHE A 283 -5.69 -3.34 -5.72
CA PHE A 283 -5.24 -2.30 -4.79
C PHE A 283 -6.19 -1.10 -4.74
N LYS A 284 -6.86 -0.75 -5.85
CA LYS A 284 -7.95 0.24 -5.86
C LYS A 284 -9.13 -0.19 -4.98
N GLY A 285 -9.49 -1.49 -5.00
CA GLY A 285 -10.45 -2.05 -4.05
C GLY A 285 -9.96 -1.97 -2.60
N CYS A 286 -8.68 -2.28 -2.36
CA CYS A 286 -8.06 -2.16 -1.03
C CYS A 286 -8.10 -0.76 -0.44
N ASN A 287 -7.87 0.29 -1.25
CA ASN A 287 -8.00 1.66 -0.78
C ASN A 287 -9.42 1.97 -0.26
N LEU A 288 -10.46 1.44 -0.90
CA LEU A 288 -11.85 1.60 -0.44
C LEU A 288 -12.15 0.79 0.82
N TYR A 289 -11.54 -0.39 0.99
CA TYR A 289 -11.61 -1.12 2.26
C TYR A 289 -10.92 -0.35 3.40
N ASP A 290 -9.77 0.28 3.11
CA ASP A 290 -9.06 1.13 4.06
C ASP A 290 -9.90 2.37 4.42
N ASP A 291 -10.56 3.03 3.46
CA ASP A 291 -11.51 4.13 3.72
C ASP A 291 -12.63 3.73 4.71
N ILE A 292 -13.14 2.51 4.61
CA ILE A 292 -14.16 1.99 5.53
C ILE A 292 -13.58 1.78 6.93
N ALA A 293 -12.38 1.21 7.01
CA ALA A 293 -11.71 0.96 8.27
C ALA A 293 -11.32 2.26 8.98
N ASP A 294 -10.95 3.29 8.21
CA ASP A 294 -10.44 4.58 8.70
C ASP A 294 -11.48 5.68 8.72
N LEU A 295 -12.75 5.35 8.43
CA LEU A 295 -13.85 6.31 8.37
C LEU A 295 -13.94 7.20 9.62
N GLU A 296 -13.72 6.66 10.82
CA GLU A 296 -13.77 7.45 12.05
C GLU A 296 -12.61 8.44 12.15
N GLU A 297 -11.39 8.00 11.81
CA GLU A 297 -10.19 8.82 11.80
C GLU A 297 -10.26 9.91 10.73
N ASP A 298 -10.69 9.56 9.51
CA ASP A 298 -10.87 10.49 8.40
C ASP A 298 -11.90 11.58 8.74
N LEU A 299 -13.06 11.21 9.29
CA LEU A 299 -14.06 12.19 9.73
C LEU A 299 -13.54 13.07 10.88
N ASN A 300 -12.69 12.54 11.78
CA ASN A 300 -12.03 13.33 12.82
C ASN A 300 -11.07 14.38 12.24
N LEU A 301 -10.46 14.09 11.09
CA LEU A 301 -9.55 14.97 10.37
C LEU A 301 -10.28 15.90 9.37
N GLY A 302 -11.60 15.79 9.26
CA GLY A 302 -12.42 16.55 8.30
C GLY A 302 -12.24 16.07 6.85
N ILE A 303 -11.85 14.82 6.65
CA ILE A 303 -11.67 14.17 5.36
C ILE A 303 -12.94 13.38 5.06
N TYR A 304 -13.58 13.67 3.92
CA TYR A 304 -14.72 12.90 3.42
C TYR A 304 -14.21 11.92 2.36
N ASN A 305 -14.03 10.66 2.76
CA ASN A 305 -13.57 9.58 1.89
C ASN A 305 -14.73 8.93 1.09
N SER A 306 -14.50 7.78 0.47
CA SER A 306 -15.52 7.13 -0.38
C SER A 306 -16.87 6.87 0.29
N VAL A 307 -16.94 6.65 1.61
CA VAL A 307 -18.19 6.32 2.31
C VAL A 307 -19.20 7.48 2.32
N PRO A 308 -18.89 8.67 2.87
CA PRO A 308 -19.79 9.82 2.80
C PRO A 308 -20.03 10.30 1.36
N LEU A 309 -19.04 10.20 0.47
CA LEU A 309 -19.20 10.58 -0.93
C LEU A 309 -20.22 9.70 -1.66
N LEU A 310 -20.14 8.38 -1.48
CA LEU A 310 -21.13 7.45 -2.01
C LEU A 310 -22.50 7.71 -1.38
N ALA A 311 -22.58 7.98 -0.08
CA ALA A 311 -23.84 8.26 0.60
C ALA A 311 -24.55 9.51 0.04
N LEU A 312 -23.80 10.56 -0.32
CA LEU A 312 -24.33 11.77 -0.98
C LEU A 312 -24.90 11.43 -2.36
N ASP A 313 -24.12 10.74 -3.20
CA ASP A 313 -24.53 10.37 -4.56
C ASP A 313 -25.76 9.46 -4.56
N ARG A 314 -25.87 8.58 -3.55
CA ARG A 314 -27.02 7.70 -3.32
C ARG A 314 -28.24 8.40 -2.68
N GLY A 315 -28.14 9.70 -2.36
CA GLY A 315 -29.21 10.46 -1.69
C GLY A 315 -29.53 9.97 -0.28
N LYS A 316 -28.59 9.27 0.38
CA LYS A 316 -28.76 8.78 1.76
C LYS A 316 -28.51 9.86 2.79
N ILE A 317 -27.69 10.84 2.44
CA ILE A 317 -27.37 12.04 3.19
C ILE A 317 -27.36 13.22 2.21
N ASN A 318 -27.53 14.43 2.74
CA ASN A 318 -27.41 15.67 1.99
C ASN A 318 -26.14 16.43 2.39
N HIS A 319 -25.73 17.43 1.60
CA HIS A 319 -24.54 18.24 1.92
C HIS A 319 -24.61 18.92 3.29
N SER A 320 -25.81 19.31 3.76
CA SER A 320 -26.01 19.86 5.10
C SER A 320 -25.63 18.88 6.20
N ASP A 321 -25.80 17.58 5.94
CA ASP A 321 -25.55 16.54 6.93
C ASP A 321 -24.06 16.35 7.20
N LEU A 322 -23.18 16.79 6.30
CA LEU A 322 -21.73 16.77 6.54
C LEU A 322 -21.33 17.67 7.72
N ASN A 323 -22.15 18.67 8.06
CA ASN A 323 -21.86 19.66 9.08
C ASN A 323 -22.48 19.36 10.45
N ILE A 324 -23.22 18.25 10.62
CA ILE A 324 -23.96 17.95 11.86
C ILE A 324 -23.09 17.44 13.02
N GLY A 325 -21.78 17.42 12.83
CA GLY A 325 -20.80 16.86 13.75
C GLY A 325 -20.50 15.39 13.47
N LYS A 326 -19.22 15.05 13.53
CA LYS A 326 -18.65 13.75 13.14
C LYS A 326 -19.34 12.52 13.75
N THR A 327 -19.66 12.54 15.04
CA THR A 327 -20.31 11.42 15.74
C THR A 327 -21.71 11.16 15.19
N LYS A 328 -22.50 12.23 14.99
CA LYS A 328 -23.85 12.13 14.42
C LYS A 328 -23.82 11.71 12.96
N LEU A 329 -22.86 12.22 12.19
CA LEU A 329 -22.66 11.80 10.80
C LEU A 329 -22.31 10.31 10.71
N MET A 330 -21.40 9.82 11.55
CA MET A 330 -21.02 8.40 11.62
C MET A 330 -22.22 7.51 11.96
N GLU A 331 -22.99 7.85 12.99
CA GLU A 331 -24.22 7.11 13.36
C GLU A 331 -25.23 7.07 12.21
N MET A 332 -25.39 8.20 11.51
CA MET A 332 -26.29 8.30 10.37
C MET A 332 -25.82 7.44 9.20
N LEU A 333 -24.53 7.46 8.84
CA LEU A 333 -23.94 6.62 7.79
C LEU A 333 -24.13 5.13 8.09
N LYS A 334 -23.93 4.72 9.36
CA LYS A 334 -24.20 3.35 9.83
C LYS A 334 -25.67 2.99 9.67
N ARG A 335 -26.58 3.80 10.21
CA ARG A 335 -28.04 3.55 10.16
C ARG A 335 -28.58 3.48 8.74
N LYS A 336 -28.01 4.26 7.82
CA LYS A 336 -28.40 4.29 6.40
C LYS A 336 -27.76 3.16 5.58
N GLY A 337 -26.92 2.31 6.18
CA GLY A 337 -26.23 1.22 5.49
C GLY A 337 -25.25 1.73 4.42
N SER A 338 -24.64 2.91 4.62
CA SER A 338 -23.69 3.48 3.67
C SER A 338 -22.34 2.74 3.69
N ILE A 339 -21.96 2.20 4.86
CA ILE A 339 -20.74 1.39 5.02
C ILE A 339 -20.82 0.12 4.17
N ASP A 340 -21.96 -0.57 4.19
CA ASP A 340 -22.15 -1.80 3.41
C ASP A 340 -22.16 -1.54 1.90
N GLU A 341 -22.73 -0.41 1.47
CA GLU A 341 -22.67 -0.01 0.05
C GLU A 341 -21.26 0.35 -0.39
N ALA A 342 -20.47 1.02 0.47
CA ALA A 342 -19.06 1.28 0.19
C ALA A 342 -18.25 -0.02 0.12
N LEU A 343 -18.55 -1.00 0.98
CA LEU A 343 -17.93 -2.32 0.93
C LEU A 343 -18.26 -3.05 -0.37
N GLN A 344 -19.51 -3.00 -0.81
CA GLN A 344 -19.94 -3.57 -2.09
C GLN A 344 -19.28 -2.85 -3.27
N LEU A 345 -19.09 -1.54 -3.20
CA LEU A 345 -18.35 -0.79 -4.22
C LEU A 345 -16.89 -1.24 -4.27
N ALA A 346 -16.25 -1.42 -3.12
CA ALA A 346 -14.90 -1.96 -3.02
C ALA A 346 -14.81 -3.38 -3.61
N ASP A 347 -15.77 -4.25 -3.28
CA ASP A 347 -15.89 -5.59 -3.86
C ASP A 347 -16.06 -5.56 -5.38
N LEU A 348 -16.91 -4.68 -5.91
CA LEU A 348 -17.11 -4.52 -7.36
C LEU A 348 -15.78 -4.21 -8.08
N ILE A 349 -15.02 -3.24 -7.58
CA ILE A 349 -13.73 -2.86 -8.18
C ILE A 349 -12.72 -3.99 -8.03
N PHE A 350 -12.65 -4.59 -6.84
CA PHE A 350 -11.71 -5.67 -6.55
C PHE A 350 -11.95 -6.89 -7.47
N LEU A 351 -13.21 -7.29 -7.65
CA LEU A 351 -13.58 -8.48 -8.43
C LEU A 351 -13.25 -8.36 -9.92
N LYS A 352 -13.19 -7.15 -10.47
CA LYS A 352 -12.75 -6.92 -11.86
C LYS A 352 -11.34 -7.43 -12.14
N GLY A 353 -10.45 -7.41 -11.13
CA GLY A 353 -9.07 -7.86 -11.30
C GLY A 353 -8.92 -9.35 -11.61
N PHE A 354 -9.95 -10.18 -11.36
CA PHE A 354 -9.88 -11.61 -11.68
C PHE A 354 -9.98 -11.89 -13.19
N GLU A 355 -10.67 -11.05 -13.96
CA GLU A 355 -10.81 -11.28 -15.41
C GLU A 355 -9.46 -11.14 -16.16
N PRO A 356 -8.67 -10.06 -15.98
CA PRO A 356 -7.35 -9.98 -16.59
C PRO A 356 -6.41 -11.12 -16.16
N LEU A 357 -6.48 -11.59 -14.90
CA LEU A 357 -5.71 -12.75 -14.47
C LEU A 357 -6.11 -14.02 -15.23
N ASN A 358 -7.41 -14.30 -15.37
CA ASN A 358 -7.85 -15.48 -16.14
C ASN A 358 -7.39 -15.42 -17.60
N LYS A 359 -7.43 -14.23 -18.22
CA LYS A 359 -6.86 -14.02 -19.57
C LYS A 359 -5.35 -14.27 -19.59
N ALA A 360 -4.61 -13.80 -18.58
CA ALA A 360 -3.17 -14.04 -18.48
C ALA A 360 -2.85 -15.53 -18.39
N LYS A 361 -3.67 -16.30 -17.64
CA LYS A 361 -3.54 -17.75 -17.50
C LYS A 361 -3.65 -18.49 -18.83
N GLU A 362 -4.49 -18.00 -19.74
CA GLU A 362 -4.70 -18.61 -21.06
C GLU A 362 -3.58 -18.27 -22.06
N LEU A 363 -2.76 -17.25 -21.79
CA LEU A 363 -1.69 -16.81 -22.70
C LEU A 363 -0.43 -17.67 -22.61
N ASN A 364 0.13 -17.81 -21.41
CA ASN A 364 1.34 -18.59 -21.15
C ASN A 364 1.54 -18.86 -19.64
N ASP A 365 2.50 -19.72 -19.32
CA ASP A 365 2.82 -20.13 -17.95
C ASP A 365 3.98 -19.32 -17.31
N VAL A 366 4.20 -18.07 -17.76
CA VAL A 366 5.31 -17.25 -17.25
C VAL A 366 5.17 -16.94 -15.76
N ALA A 367 3.94 -16.89 -15.24
CA ALA A 367 3.60 -16.68 -13.86
C ALA A 367 2.56 -17.71 -13.37
N ASP A 368 2.60 -18.05 -12.08
CA ASP A 368 1.62 -18.93 -11.43
C ASP A 368 0.34 -18.13 -11.11
N ILE A 369 -0.56 -18.04 -12.08
CA ILE A 369 -1.78 -17.21 -11.97
C ILE A 369 -2.72 -17.71 -10.86
N ASP A 370 -2.84 -19.02 -10.66
CA ASP A 370 -3.70 -19.57 -9.59
C ASP A 370 -3.19 -19.14 -8.20
N ALA A 371 -1.87 -19.09 -8.02
CA ALA A 371 -1.29 -18.53 -6.82
C ALA A 371 -1.49 -17.00 -6.69
N LEU A 372 -1.48 -16.24 -7.78
CA LEU A 372 -1.82 -14.81 -7.76
C LEU A 372 -3.29 -14.56 -7.39
N ILE A 373 -4.23 -15.34 -7.94
CA ILE A 373 -5.66 -15.29 -7.59
C ILE A 373 -5.84 -15.54 -6.09
N PHE A 374 -5.15 -16.54 -5.56
CA PHE A 374 -5.17 -16.83 -4.13
C PHE A 374 -4.52 -15.72 -3.29
N GLY A 375 -3.39 -15.16 -3.76
CA GLY A 375 -2.73 -14.01 -3.16
C GLY A 375 -3.64 -12.79 -3.08
N ALA A 376 -4.42 -12.51 -4.13
CA ALA A 376 -5.41 -11.44 -4.16
C ALA A 376 -6.50 -11.65 -3.09
N LYS A 377 -7.02 -12.87 -2.95
CA LYS A 377 -7.98 -13.21 -1.88
C LYS A 377 -7.41 -12.93 -0.48
N ILE A 378 -6.14 -13.26 -0.25
CA ILE A 378 -5.45 -12.92 1.01
C ILE A 378 -5.33 -11.41 1.17
N LEU A 379 -4.97 -10.68 0.11
CA LEU A 379 -4.85 -9.22 0.12
C LEU A 379 -6.17 -8.54 0.51
N ARG A 380 -7.31 -8.99 -0.06
CA ARG A 380 -8.64 -8.51 0.35
C ARG A 380 -8.90 -8.77 1.83
N MET A 381 -8.69 -10.02 2.27
CA MET A 381 -8.89 -10.40 3.67
C MET A 381 -8.04 -9.54 4.60
N PHE A 382 -6.80 -9.27 4.19
CA PHE A 382 -5.90 -8.40 4.90
C PHE A 382 -6.49 -6.99 4.98
N ALA A 383 -6.87 -6.34 3.88
CA ALA A 383 -7.44 -4.99 3.92
C ALA A 383 -8.67 -4.87 4.83
N ILE A 384 -9.63 -5.80 4.71
CA ILE A 384 -10.89 -5.76 5.49
C ILE A 384 -10.69 -6.08 6.97
N ARG A 385 -9.61 -6.79 7.35
CA ARG A 385 -9.36 -7.19 8.75
C ARG A 385 -9.42 -6.01 9.72
N LYS A 386 -8.95 -4.83 9.28
CA LYS A 386 -8.88 -3.63 10.12
C LYS A 386 -10.30 -3.24 10.53
N TRP A 387 -11.23 -3.19 9.59
CA TRP A 387 -12.64 -2.97 9.89
C TRP A 387 -13.22 -4.03 10.83
N ALA A 388 -12.93 -5.32 10.60
CA ALA A 388 -13.39 -6.39 11.48
C ALA A 388 -12.88 -6.27 12.94
N PHE A 389 -11.66 -5.77 13.16
CA PHE A 389 -11.15 -5.52 14.50
C PHE A 389 -11.77 -4.29 15.17
N HIS A 390 -12.05 -3.23 14.41
CA HIS A 390 -12.68 -2.01 14.95
C HIS A 390 -14.18 -2.21 15.21
N GLN A 391 -14.85 -3.03 14.41
CA GLN A 391 -16.29 -3.31 14.51
C GLN A 391 -16.54 -4.83 14.48
N PRO A 392 -16.20 -5.54 15.57
CA PRO A 392 -16.39 -6.99 15.62
C PRO A 392 -17.88 -7.35 15.62
N SER A 393 -18.31 -8.08 14.59
CA SER A 393 -19.65 -8.64 14.48
C SER A 393 -19.62 -9.92 13.65
N LEU A 394 -20.67 -10.74 13.73
CA LEU A 394 -20.79 -11.92 12.88
C LEU A 394 -20.77 -11.55 11.39
N ASP A 395 -21.36 -10.42 11.03
CA ASP A 395 -21.39 -9.91 9.66
C ASP A 395 -19.98 -9.49 9.17
N THR A 396 -19.22 -8.73 9.98
CA THR A 396 -17.86 -8.31 9.61
C THR A 396 -16.90 -9.51 9.54
N MET A 397 -17.07 -10.50 10.42
CA MET A 397 -16.33 -11.78 10.35
C MET A 397 -16.70 -12.58 9.10
N PHE A 398 -17.99 -12.68 8.76
CA PHE A 398 -18.45 -13.37 7.55
C PHE A 398 -17.92 -12.72 6.28
N LYS A 399 -17.98 -11.39 6.17
CA LYS A 399 -17.43 -10.61 5.06
C LYS A 399 -15.92 -10.75 4.91
N THR A 400 -15.21 -10.92 6.03
CA THR A 400 -13.76 -11.23 6.02
C THR A 400 -13.53 -12.66 5.50
N ALA A 401 -14.25 -13.65 6.03
CA ALA A 401 -14.16 -15.06 5.63
C ALA A 401 -14.55 -15.30 4.16
N LEU A 402 -15.48 -14.51 3.62
CA LEU A 402 -15.88 -14.51 2.21
C LEU A 402 -14.69 -14.37 1.25
N SER A 403 -13.61 -13.70 1.68
CA SER A 403 -12.37 -13.58 0.90
C SER A 403 -11.80 -14.93 0.50
N LEU A 404 -11.90 -15.94 1.36
CA LEU A 404 -11.39 -17.30 1.10
C LEU A 404 -12.40 -18.18 0.35
N GLY A 405 -13.64 -17.70 0.19
CA GLY A 405 -14.73 -18.42 -0.47
C GLY A 405 -14.70 -18.36 -2.01
N SER A 406 -15.81 -18.80 -2.60
CA SER A 406 -16.06 -18.68 -4.04
C SER A 406 -16.44 -17.26 -4.43
N LEU A 407 -15.97 -16.79 -5.60
CA LEU A 407 -16.31 -15.48 -6.14
C LEU A 407 -17.83 -15.33 -6.41
N ARG A 408 -18.55 -16.44 -6.55
CA ARG A 408 -20.01 -16.45 -6.75
C ARG A 408 -20.79 -16.05 -5.51
N LEU A 409 -20.16 -16.03 -4.33
CA LEU A 409 -20.80 -15.65 -3.08
C LEU A 409 -20.87 -14.13 -2.89
N TYR A 410 -20.22 -13.36 -3.75
CA TYR A 410 -20.30 -11.90 -3.74
C TYR A 410 -21.59 -11.45 -4.40
N HIS A 411 -22.36 -10.65 -3.68
CA HIS A 411 -23.57 -10.02 -4.19
C HIS A 411 -23.34 -8.52 -4.36
N ILE A 412 -23.30 -8.05 -5.61
CA ILE A 412 -23.22 -6.62 -5.93
C ILE A 412 -24.61 -6.18 -6.42
N PRO A 413 -25.35 -5.36 -5.66
CA PRO A 413 -26.65 -4.85 -6.10
C PRO A 413 -26.53 -3.96 -7.35
N ASP A 414 -27.54 -3.92 -8.22
CA ASP A 414 -27.55 -3.12 -9.46
C ASP A 414 -27.19 -1.65 -9.24
N LYS A 415 -27.70 -1.08 -8.14
CA LYS A 415 -27.40 0.30 -7.72
C LYS A 415 -25.91 0.57 -7.48
N ILE A 416 -25.14 -0.45 -7.11
CA ILE A 416 -23.68 -0.38 -6.96
C ILE A 416 -22.99 -0.80 -8.25
N ALA A 417 -23.51 -1.82 -8.95
CA ALA A 417 -22.99 -2.26 -10.24
C ALA A 417 -22.93 -1.11 -11.28
N ALA A 418 -23.84 -0.13 -11.18
CA ALA A 418 -23.82 1.08 -11.99
C ALA A 418 -22.50 1.89 -11.93
N TYR A 419 -21.72 1.78 -10.84
CA TYR A 419 -20.43 2.47 -10.74
C TYR A 419 -19.28 1.76 -11.48
N SER A 420 -19.54 0.58 -12.05
CA SER A 420 -18.54 -0.18 -12.81
C SER A 420 -17.96 0.62 -13.99
N ILE A 421 -18.71 1.54 -14.59
CA ILE A 421 -18.22 2.36 -15.71
C ILE A 421 -17.14 3.38 -15.31
N TYR A 422 -16.96 3.61 -14.01
CA TYR A 422 -15.98 4.56 -13.48
C TYR A 422 -14.71 3.89 -12.95
N SER A 423 -14.65 2.56 -12.94
CA SER A 423 -13.57 1.77 -12.33
C SER A 423 -12.66 1.07 -13.33
#